data_AF-A0AAP0RRK2-F1
#
_entry.id   AF-A0AAP0RRK2-F1
#
_cell.length_a   1.000
_cell.length_b   1.000
_cell.length_c   1.000
_cell.angle_alpha   90.00
_cell.angle_beta   90.00
_cell.angle_gamma   90.00
#
_symmetry.space_group_name_H-M   'P 1'
#
loop_
_entity.id
_entity.type
_entity.pdbx_description
1 polymer ?
#
loop_
_entity_poly.entity_id
_entity_poly.type
_entity_poly.pdbx_seq_one_letter_code
_entity_poly.pdbx_strand_id
1 'polypeptide(L)'
;MDKSSVSERVAIEGQEGAQQPHLVLAHKLFLLTHPGVPDIEKVRLQEEVFASVKADDMAPLYETLAADSVLEMDQAVLDSMRAKIKEEIKKLDEK
;
A
#
# COMPACT_ATOMS: atom_id res chain seq x y z
N MET A 1 30.85 0.21 -29.27
CA MET A 1 30.29 0.63 -27.96
C MET A 1 28.88 1.12 -28.21
N ASP A 2 27.94 0.30 -27.78
CA ASP A 2 26.51 0.36 -28.08
C ASP A 2 25.85 1.59 -27.47
N LYS A 3 25.11 2.36 -28.27
CA LYS A 3 24.26 3.47 -27.79
C LYS A 3 23.04 2.99 -26.98
N SER A 4 22.88 1.67 -26.82
CA SER A 4 21.79 1.06 -26.05
C SER A 4 21.95 1.18 -24.52
N SER A 5 23.14 1.53 -24.01
CA SER A 5 23.39 1.59 -22.55
C SER A 5 22.98 2.90 -21.87
N VAL A 6 22.42 3.87 -22.60
CA VAL A 6 21.96 5.16 -22.01
C VAL A 6 20.47 5.11 -21.64
N SER A 7 19.74 4.04 -22.01
CA SER A 7 18.29 3.93 -21.77
C SER A 7 17.91 3.49 -20.35
N GLU A 8 18.86 3.18 -19.47
CA GLU A 8 18.59 2.75 -18.09
C GLU A 8 19.01 3.78 -17.03
N ARG A 9 19.02 5.07 -17.43
CA ARG A 9 19.23 6.20 -16.50
C ARG A 9 18.23 7.34 -16.69
N VAL A 10 17.10 7.09 -17.36
CA VAL A 10 16.05 8.08 -17.52
C VAL A 10 14.83 7.67 -16.71
N ALA A 11 14.79 8.14 -15.45
CA ALA A 11 13.59 8.60 -14.72
C ALA A 11 13.75 8.46 -13.19
N ILE A 12 14.76 9.07 -12.59
CA ILE A 12 14.72 9.43 -11.14
C ILE A 12 14.89 10.95 -10.96
N GLU A 13 14.59 11.71 -12.00
CA GLU A 13 14.62 13.18 -11.98
C GLU A 13 13.23 13.67 -12.39
N GLY A 14 12.30 13.71 -11.43
CA GLY A 14 10.91 14.11 -11.71
C GLY A 14 9.91 14.09 -10.54
N GLN A 15 10.34 14.06 -9.27
CA GLN A 15 9.43 14.16 -8.11
C GLN A 15 9.95 15.11 -7.02
N GLU A 16 10.51 16.25 -7.36
CA GLU A 16 10.60 17.35 -6.39
C GLU A 16 9.19 17.91 -6.15
N GLY A 17 8.43 17.30 -5.24
CA GLY A 17 7.13 17.79 -4.78
C GLY A 17 6.03 16.73 -4.56
N ALA A 18 6.14 15.54 -5.16
CA ALA A 18 5.19 14.45 -4.93
C ALA A 18 5.73 13.49 -3.87
N GLN A 19 5.03 13.38 -2.74
CA GLN A 19 5.42 12.46 -1.67
C GLN A 19 5.26 11.00 -2.11
N GLN A 20 6.20 10.14 -1.68
CA GLN A 20 6.16 8.71 -2.00
C GLN A 20 4.86 8.06 -1.46
N PRO A 21 4.19 7.17 -2.23
CA PRO A 21 2.90 6.60 -1.83
C PRO A 21 2.92 5.91 -0.46
N HIS A 22 3.98 5.17 -0.15
CA HIS A 22 4.13 4.50 1.15
C HIS A 22 4.28 5.51 2.32
N LEU A 23 4.89 6.68 2.08
CA LEU A 23 4.96 7.76 3.08
C LEU A 23 3.59 8.42 3.28
N VAL A 24 2.80 8.55 2.21
CA VAL A 24 1.42 9.02 2.30
C VAL A 24 0.56 8.03 3.10
N LEU A 25 0.67 6.73 2.82
CA LEU A 25 -0.02 5.68 3.58
C LEU A 25 0.37 5.70 5.06
N ALA A 26 1.67 5.75 5.37
CA ALA A 26 2.15 5.83 6.75
C ALA A 26 1.59 7.04 7.51
N HIS A 27 1.54 8.21 6.85
CA HIS A 27 0.95 9.41 7.43
C HIS A 27 -0.55 9.24 7.73
N LYS A 28 -1.32 8.65 6.82
CA LYS A 28 -2.75 8.39 7.04
C LYS A 28 -2.99 7.42 8.20
N LEU A 29 -2.18 6.36 8.30
CA LEU A 29 -2.23 5.42 9.42
C LEU A 29 -1.98 6.13 10.76
N PHE A 30 -0.99 7.03 10.81
CA PHE A 30 -0.75 7.86 12.00
C PHE A 30 -1.97 8.70 12.36
N LEU A 31 -2.60 9.38 11.39
CA LEU A 31 -3.77 10.22 11.62
C LEU A 31 -4.97 9.43 12.16
N LEU A 32 -5.18 8.18 11.72
CA LEU A 32 -6.26 7.33 12.24
C LEU A 32 -6.15 7.06 13.73
N THR A 33 -4.92 6.98 14.26
CA THR A 33 -4.66 6.77 15.69
C THR A 33 -4.60 8.07 16.51
N HIS A 34 -4.57 9.23 15.85
CA HIS A 34 -4.37 10.51 16.53
C HIS A 34 -5.68 11.00 17.19
N PRO A 35 -5.66 11.37 18.49
CA PRO A 35 -6.88 11.82 19.20
C PRO A 35 -7.40 13.17 18.70
N GLY A 36 -6.56 13.99 18.06
CA GLY A 36 -6.96 15.27 17.49
C GLY A 36 -7.68 15.20 16.15
N VAL A 37 -7.79 14.01 15.54
CA VAL A 37 -8.49 13.83 14.26
C VAL A 37 -9.97 13.51 14.55
N PRO A 38 -10.93 14.28 14.03
CA PRO A 38 -12.35 14.01 14.19
C PRO A 38 -12.77 12.67 13.58
N ASP A 39 -13.74 11.99 14.18
CA ASP A 39 -14.21 10.68 13.71
C ASP A 39 -14.71 10.69 12.26
N ILE A 40 -15.37 11.79 11.83
CA ILE A 40 -15.80 11.96 10.44
C ILE A 40 -14.62 11.96 9.46
N GLU A 41 -13.47 12.52 9.85
CA GLU A 41 -12.27 12.49 9.03
C GLU A 41 -11.62 11.10 9.07
N LYS A 42 -11.70 10.40 10.20
CA LYS A 42 -11.20 9.02 10.33
C LYS A 42 -11.94 8.07 9.41
N VAL A 43 -13.26 8.20 9.24
CA VAL A 43 -14.02 7.37 8.28
C VAL A 43 -13.47 7.52 6.86
N ARG A 44 -13.24 8.76 6.41
CA ARG A 44 -12.64 9.01 5.09
C ARG A 44 -11.21 8.44 5.01
N LEU A 45 -10.41 8.61 6.05
CA LEU A 45 -9.05 8.07 6.11
C LEU A 45 -9.04 6.53 6.05
N GLN A 46 -10.00 5.85 6.68
CA GLN A 46 -10.14 4.40 6.61
C GLN A 46 -10.38 3.94 5.17
N GLU A 47 -11.27 4.60 4.43
CA GLU A 47 -11.52 4.30 3.01
C GLU A 47 -10.25 4.48 2.16
N GLU A 48 -9.52 5.58 2.36
CA GLU A 48 -8.29 5.86 1.63
C GLU A 48 -7.15 4.87 1.96
N VAL A 49 -7.02 4.49 3.24
CA VAL A 49 -6.06 3.47 3.68
C VAL A 49 -6.42 2.12 3.09
N PHE A 50 -7.70 1.71 3.17
CA PHE A 50 -8.18 0.46 2.60
C PHE A 50 -7.93 0.39 1.08
N ALA A 51 -8.21 1.47 0.34
CA ALA A 51 -7.93 1.55 -1.08
C ALA A 51 -6.43 1.36 -1.39
N SER A 52 -5.56 1.97 -0.59
CA SER A 52 -4.10 1.85 -0.75
C SER A 52 -3.60 0.42 -0.45
N VAL A 53 -4.03 -0.14 0.67
CA VAL A 53 -3.72 -1.52 1.10
C VAL A 53 -4.18 -2.54 0.06
N LYS A 54 -5.37 -2.33 -0.53
CA LYS A 54 -5.93 -3.18 -1.58
C LYS A 54 -5.23 -3.04 -2.92
N ALA A 55 -4.81 -1.83 -3.30
CA ALA A 55 -4.13 -1.58 -4.57
C ALA A 55 -2.81 -2.34 -4.67
N ASP A 56 -2.07 -2.43 -3.56
CA ASP A 56 -0.75 -3.07 -3.50
C ASP A 56 -0.80 -4.48 -2.86
N ASP A 57 -1.99 -5.08 -2.76
CA ASP A 57 -2.22 -6.43 -2.22
C ASP A 57 -1.52 -6.67 -0.86
N MET A 58 -1.56 -5.67 0.05
CA MET A 58 -0.84 -5.68 1.33
C MET A 58 -1.54 -6.53 2.42
N ALA A 59 -1.75 -7.82 2.16
CA ALA A 59 -2.51 -8.71 3.04
C ALA A 59 -2.06 -8.69 4.53
N PRO A 60 -0.75 -8.78 4.87
CA PRO A 60 -0.34 -8.78 6.28
C PRO A 60 -0.67 -7.49 7.02
N LEU A 61 -0.59 -6.36 6.32
CA LEU A 61 -0.98 -5.06 6.88
C LEU A 61 -2.49 -4.99 7.07
N TYR A 62 -3.28 -5.47 6.10
CA TYR A 62 -4.74 -5.52 6.21
C TYR A 62 -5.20 -6.32 7.44
N GLU A 63 -4.59 -7.49 7.68
CA GLU A 63 -4.85 -8.32 8.85
C GLU A 63 -4.57 -7.60 10.17
N THR A 64 -3.43 -6.90 10.25
CA THR A 64 -3.05 -6.14 11.44
C THR A 64 -4.07 -5.01 11.70
N LEU A 65 -4.44 -4.26 10.66
CA LEU A 65 -5.40 -3.15 10.79
C LEU A 65 -6.80 -3.63 11.19
N ALA A 66 -7.22 -4.80 10.71
CA ALA A 66 -8.47 -5.40 11.12
C ALA A 66 -8.43 -5.92 12.56
N ALA A 67 -7.33 -6.55 12.98
CA ALA A 67 -7.14 -6.98 14.37
C ALA A 67 -7.17 -5.79 15.35
N ASP A 68 -6.60 -4.65 14.94
CA ASP A 68 -6.61 -3.40 15.71
C ASP A 68 -7.95 -2.65 15.62
N SER A 69 -8.97 -3.22 14.97
CA SER A 69 -10.28 -2.59 14.73
C SER A 69 -10.22 -1.25 14.00
N VAL A 70 -9.14 -1.02 13.22
CA VAL A 70 -8.96 0.17 12.38
C VAL A 70 -9.73 0.02 11.06
N LEU A 71 -9.81 -1.18 10.51
CA LEU A 71 -10.56 -1.50 9.29
C LEU A 71 -11.48 -2.70 9.52
N GLU A 72 -12.60 -2.73 8.81
CA GLU A 72 -13.46 -3.91 8.76
C GLU A 72 -12.83 -5.01 7.90
N MET A 73 -12.94 -6.26 8.37
CA MET A 73 -12.39 -7.42 7.67
C MET A 73 -13.36 -7.93 6.60
N ASP A 74 -12.89 -7.98 5.36
CA ASP A 74 -13.52 -8.68 4.23
C ASP A 74 -12.64 -9.87 3.85
N GLN A 75 -13.10 -11.07 4.23
CA GLN A 75 -12.38 -12.32 4.00
C GLN A 75 -12.14 -12.59 2.50
N ALA A 76 -13.10 -12.23 1.64
CA ALA A 76 -12.96 -12.46 0.20
C ALA A 76 -11.87 -11.56 -0.41
N VAL A 77 -11.78 -10.32 0.07
CA VAL A 77 -10.69 -9.41 -0.30
C VAL A 77 -9.35 -9.94 0.20
N LEU A 78 -9.27 -10.37 1.46
CA LEU A 78 -8.04 -10.91 2.05
C LEU A 78 -7.55 -12.16 1.32
N ASP A 79 -8.45 -13.10 1.01
CA ASP A 79 -8.11 -14.32 0.29
C ASP A 79 -7.63 -14.02 -1.14
N SER A 80 -8.23 -13.03 -1.79
CA SER A 80 -7.78 -12.53 -3.10
C SER A 80 -6.36 -11.96 -3.05
N MET A 81 -6.06 -11.09 -2.09
CA MET A 81 -4.70 -10.55 -1.90
C MET A 81 -3.68 -11.67 -1.66
N ARG A 82 -4.00 -12.63 -0.78
CA ARG A 82 -3.12 -13.77 -0.46
C ARG A 82 -2.87 -14.67 -1.67
N ALA A 83 -3.89 -14.91 -2.49
CA ALA A 83 -3.75 -15.70 -3.71
C ALA A 83 -2.74 -15.06 -4.68
N LYS A 84 -2.84 -13.74 -4.89
CA LYS A 84 -1.90 -13.01 -5.75
C LYS A 84 -0.48 -12.99 -5.18
N ILE A 85 -0.32 -12.73 -3.87
CA ILE A 85 0.99 -12.79 -3.21
C ILE A 85 1.64 -14.16 -3.41
N LYS A 86 0.88 -15.25 -3.22
CA LYS A 86 1.37 -16.62 -3.43
C LYS A 86 1.81 -16.86 -4.87
N GLU A 87 1.06 -16.33 -5.84
CA GLU A 87 1.44 -16.41 -7.26
C GLU A 87 2.74 -15.66 -7.55
N GLU A 88 2.90 -14.43 -7.03
CA GLU A 88 4.12 -13.64 -7.23
C GLU A 88 5.34 -14.27 -6.56
N ILE A 89 5.21 -14.81 -5.35
CA ILE A 89 6.30 -15.56 -4.68
C ILE A 89 6.74 -16.75 -5.54
N LYS A 90 5.79 -17.53 -6.06
CA LYS A 90 6.09 -18.67 -6.94
C LYS A 90 6.89 -18.24 -8.18
N LYS A 91 6.55 -17.09 -8.79
CA LYS A 91 7.29 -16.54 -9.95
C LYS A 91 8.72 -16.13 -9.59
N LEU A 92 8.97 -15.71 -8.35
CA LEU A 92 10.30 -15.36 -7.87
C LEU A 92 11.14 -16.61 -7.56
N ASP A 93 10.54 -17.66 -6.99
CA ASP A 93 11.22 -18.92 -6.67
C ASP A 93 11.61 -19.74 -7.92
N GLU A 94 10.93 -19.51 -9.04
CA GLU A 94 11.22 -20.16 -10.34
C GLU A 94 12.38 -19.47 -11.11
N LYS A 95 12.99 -18.41 -10.55
CA LYS A 95 14.19 -17.72 -11.10
C LYS A 95 15.47 -18.16 -10.41
#